data_AF-A0A2S9WQ74-F1
#
_entry.id   AF-A0A2S9WQ74-F1
#
_cell.length_a   1.000
_cell.length_b   1.000
_cell.length_c   1.000
_cell.angle_alpha   90.00
_cell.angle_beta   90.00
_cell.angle_gamma   90.00
#
_symmetry.space_group_name_H-M   'P 1'
#
loop_
_entity.id
_entity.type
_entity.pdbx_description
1 polymer ?
#
loop_
_entity_poly.entity_id
_entity_poly.type
_entity_poly.pdbx_seq_one_letter_code
_entity_poly.pdbx_strand_id
1 'polypeptide(L)'
;MIKSTPMKPLSILFLLTGFLVLGQQPAENTSNPSSFIEGEENHISYYQEFMPDQIKNIGFRYPLASFDQQLIASGLPYNTNKNRDQFFVQASDKPYRGVMYTFLEGTGHELGQVTIYFYNEEAARAYYAEQFKGNFDEKSEWSFVKSIEGLPTRTMVWQFKERVFLAANLPGSNWSGSF
;
A
#
# COMPACT_ATOMS: atom_id res chain seq x y z
N MET A 1 58.13 -5.54 -56.83
CA MET A 1 58.59 -6.78 -56.17
C MET A 1 57.88 -6.88 -54.83
N ILE A 2 56.76 -7.60 -54.76
CA ILE A 2 56.04 -7.86 -53.50
C ILE A 2 55.80 -9.36 -53.46
N LYS A 3 56.37 -10.00 -52.44
CA LYS A 3 56.41 -11.44 -52.21
C LYS A 3 55.06 -11.94 -51.72
N SER A 4 54.62 -13.08 -52.26
CA SER A 4 53.57 -13.92 -51.69
C SER A 4 54.07 -14.60 -50.42
N THR A 5 53.21 -14.75 -49.42
CA THR A 5 53.36 -15.78 -48.38
C THR A 5 52.02 -16.50 -48.13
N PRO A 6 52.07 -17.81 -47.87
CA PRO A 6 50.92 -18.71 -47.97
C PRO A 6 50.10 -18.87 -46.69
N MET A 7 48.81 -19.21 -46.87
CA MET A 7 47.89 -19.70 -45.85
C MET A 7 48.42 -20.99 -45.18
N LYS A 8 48.39 -21.03 -43.84
CA LYS A 8 48.43 -22.25 -43.03
C LYS A 8 47.04 -22.47 -42.42
N PRO A 9 46.52 -23.71 -42.40
CA PRO A 9 45.32 -24.03 -41.64
C PRO A 9 45.70 -24.19 -40.17
N LEU A 10 45.06 -23.44 -39.27
CA LEU A 10 45.18 -23.67 -37.85
C LEU A 10 43.96 -24.50 -37.42
N SER A 11 44.19 -25.79 -37.19
CA SER A 11 43.26 -26.68 -36.51
C SER A 11 42.95 -26.11 -35.13
N ILE A 12 41.70 -25.74 -34.89
CA ILE A 12 41.24 -25.41 -33.54
C ILE A 12 40.66 -26.68 -32.92
N LEU A 13 41.40 -27.15 -31.93
CA LEU A 13 41.09 -28.21 -31.00
C LEU A 13 39.84 -27.82 -30.17
N PHE A 14 38.79 -28.66 -30.19
CA PHE A 14 37.67 -28.53 -29.27
C PHE A 14 38.14 -28.89 -27.85
N LEU A 15 38.32 -27.88 -27.00
CA LEU A 15 38.40 -28.04 -25.55
C LEU A 15 36.99 -27.86 -24.99
N LEU A 16 36.31 -28.97 -24.68
CA LEU A 16 35.17 -28.98 -23.78
C LEU A 16 35.69 -28.62 -22.38
N THR A 17 35.54 -27.36 -21.98
CA THR A 17 35.59 -26.98 -20.57
C THR A 17 34.20 -27.18 -19.98
N GLY A 18 34.08 -28.22 -19.15
CA GLY A 18 32.93 -28.43 -18.30
C GLY A 18 32.79 -27.27 -17.33
N PHE A 19 31.73 -26.47 -17.49
CA PHE A 19 31.22 -25.64 -16.42
C PHE A 19 30.40 -26.53 -15.49
N LEU A 20 31.03 -26.94 -14.38
CA LEU A 20 30.30 -27.27 -13.16
C LEU A 20 29.72 -25.96 -12.62
N VAL A 21 28.56 -25.55 -13.15
CA VAL A 21 27.70 -24.61 -12.44
C VAL A 21 27.17 -25.38 -11.24
N LEU A 22 27.76 -25.13 -10.08
CA LEU A 22 27.11 -25.37 -8.80
C LEU A 22 25.78 -24.63 -8.86
N GLY A 23 24.71 -25.36 -9.18
CA GLY A 23 23.35 -24.89 -9.03
C GLY A 23 23.16 -24.53 -7.57
N GLN A 24 23.26 -23.24 -7.25
CA GLN A 24 22.58 -22.72 -6.08
C GLN A 24 21.09 -22.96 -6.33
N GLN A 25 20.57 -24.02 -5.74
CA GLN A 25 19.16 -24.21 -5.52
C GLN A 25 18.65 -22.90 -4.92
N PRO A 26 17.76 -22.14 -5.59
CA PRO A 26 17.07 -21.07 -4.88
C PRO A 26 16.35 -21.75 -3.72
N ALA A 27 16.57 -21.22 -2.52
CA ALA A 27 15.93 -21.70 -1.31
C ALA A 27 14.43 -21.89 -1.60
N GLU A 28 13.91 -23.09 -1.34
CA GLU A 28 12.47 -23.33 -1.26
C GLU A 28 11.93 -22.40 -0.19
N ASN A 29 11.40 -21.25 -0.62
CA ASN A 29 10.59 -20.42 0.23
C ASN A 29 9.27 -21.17 0.40
N THR A 30 9.19 -22.01 1.43
CA THR A 30 8.00 -22.77 1.81
C THR A 30 6.87 -21.90 2.38
N SER A 31 6.90 -20.57 2.16
CA SER A 31 5.72 -19.73 2.39
C SER A 31 4.78 -19.81 1.17
N ASN A 32 4.13 -20.96 1.01
CA ASN A 32 2.96 -21.04 0.14
C ASN A 32 1.88 -20.08 0.69
N PRO A 33 1.14 -19.41 -0.21
CA PRO A 33 0.65 -18.07 -0.02
C PRO A 33 -0.66 -18.07 0.75
N SER A 34 -0.95 -16.93 1.38
CA SER A 34 -2.24 -16.56 1.94
C SER A 34 -3.38 -17.21 1.14
N SER A 35 -3.90 -18.31 1.68
CA SER A 35 -5.07 -18.99 1.16
C SER A 35 -6.25 -18.08 1.43
N PHE A 36 -6.75 -17.47 0.36
CA PHE A 36 -8.02 -16.78 0.30
C PHE A 36 -9.12 -17.64 0.94
N ILE A 37 -9.79 -17.12 1.97
CA ILE A 37 -11.05 -17.67 2.45
C ILE A 37 -12.16 -16.87 1.76
N GLU A 38 -12.72 -17.46 0.72
CA GLU A 38 -13.96 -17.00 0.12
C GLU A 38 -15.05 -17.09 1.21
N GLY A 39 -15.47 -15.95 1.76
CA GLY A 39 -16.39 -15.86 2.89
C GLY A 39 -15.94 -15.04 4.10
N GLU A 40 -14.77 -14.40 4.08
CA GLU A 40 -14.38 -13.46 5.16
C GLU A 40 -15.34 -12.27 5.20
N GLU A 41 -16.19 -12.23 6.23
CA GLU A 41 -17.05 -11.10 6.57
C GLU A 41 -16.27 -9.79 6.52
N ASN A 42 -16.80 -8.82 5.79
CA ASN A 42 -16.31 -7.46 5.64
C ASN A 42 -15.60 -6.99 6.94
N HIS A 43 -14.27 -6.83 6.90
CA HIS A 43 -13.44 -6.52 8.09
C HIS A 43 -13.72 -5.14 8.71
N ILE A 44 -14.80 -4.47 8.28
CA ILE A 44 -15.30 -3.19 8.75
C ILE A 44 -15.15 -3.08 10.27
N SER A 45 -15.69 -4.03 11.04
CA SER A 45 -15.73 -3.99 12.51
C SER A 45 -14.34 -3.80 13.15
N TYR A 46 -13.29 -4.36 12.54
CA TYR A 46 -11.92 -4.23 13.03
C TYR A 46 -11.34 -2.83 12.81
N TYR A 47 -11.82 -2.11 11.80
CA TYR A 47 -11.24 -0.82 11.40
C TYR A 47 -12.07 0.39 11.81
N GLN A 48 -13.32 0.21 12.24
CA GLN A 48 -14.24 1.32 12.51
C GLN A 48 -13.67 2.35 13.50
N GLU A 49 -12.94 1.91 14.53
CA GLU A 49 -12.36 2.82 15.53
C GLU A 49 -11.23 3.71 14.98
N PHE A 50 -10.62 3.32 13.85
CA PHE A 50 -9.52 4.05 13.22
C PHE A 50 -9.99 4.89 12.02
N MET A 51 -11.14 4.56 11.44
CA MET A 51 -11.66 5.24 10.25
C MET A 51 -12.27 6.61 10.60
N PRO A 52 -12.09 7.62 9.73
CA PRO A 52 -12.80 8.89 9.89
C PRO A 52 -14.31 8.67 9.76
N ASP A 53 -15.07 9.34 10.62
CA ASP A 53 -16.51 9.10 10.82
C ASP A 53 -17.43 9.69 9.73
N GLN A 54 -16.86 10.28 8.68
CA GLN A 54 -17.61 10.88 7.57
C GLN A 54 -18.49 9.86 6.84
N ILE A 55 -17.95 8.66 6.61
CA ILE A 55 -18.68 7.56 5.99
C ILE A 55 -18.63 6.42 7.02
N LYS A 56 -19.79 6.08 7.56
CA LYS A 56 -19.91 5.05 8.59
C LYS A 56 -19.79 3.66 7.98
N ASN A 57 -19.44 2.65 8.77
CA ASN A 57 -19.43 1.25 8.33
C ASN A 57 -18.53 0.97 7.12
N ILE A 58 -17.37 1.62 7.07
CA ILE A 58 -16.31 1.30 6.10
C ILE A 58 -15.08 0.76 6.82
N GLY A 59 -14.26 0.01 6.10
CA GLY A 59 -13.00 -0.56 6.57
C GLY A 59 -12.11 -0.89 5.39
N PHE A 60 -10.88 -1.36 5.64
CA PHE A 60 -10.07 -1.89 4.53
C PHE A 60 -10.73 -3.11 3.92
N ARG A 61 -10.41 -3.38 2.65
CA ARG A 61 -11.08 -4.37 1.79
C ARG A 61 -12.51 -4.02 1.38
N TYR A 62 -13.04 -2.87 1.80
CA TYR A 62 -14.39 -2.48 1.44
C TYR A 62 -14.51 -2.27 -0.09
N PRO A 63 -15.49 -2.89 -0.78
CA PRO A 63 -15.56 -2.83 -2.24
C PRO A 63 -15.89 -1.43 -2.77
N LEU A 64 -15.24 -1.02 -3.87
CA LEU A 64 -15.51 0.25 -4.54
C LEU A 64 -16.98 0.43 -4.91
N ALA A 65 -17.64 -0.60 -5.44
CA ALA A 65 -19.04 -0.52 -5.84
C ALA A 65 -19.97 -0.20 -4.65
N SER A 66 -19.73 -0.82 -3.50
CA SER A 66 -20.49 -0.57 -2.26
C SER A 66 -20.20 0.82 -1.70
N PHE A 67 -18.93 1.26 -1.76
CA PHE A 67 -18.53 2.59 -1.35
C PHE A 67 -19.20 3.68 -2.18
N ASP A 68 -19.22 3.54 -3.49
CA ASP A 68 -19.81 4.52 -4.41
C ASP A 68 -21.31 4.70 -4.12
N GLN A 69 -22.04 3.60 -3.91
CA GLN A 69 -23.44 3.64 -3.51
C GLN A 69 -23.64 4.37 -2.17
N GLN A 70 -22.81 4.07 -1.19
CA GLN A 70 -22.90 4.69 0.14
C GLN A 70 -22.54 6.18 0.11
N LEU A 71 -21.53 6.56 -0.67
CA LEU A 71 -21.13 7.95 -0.83
C LEU A 71 -22.24 8.77 -1.50
N ILE A 72 -22.86 8.24 -2.56
CA ILE A 72 -24.02 8.88 -3.20
C ILE A 72 -25.18 9.03 -2.19
N ALA A 73 -25.48 7.98 -1.43
CA ALA A 73 -26.54 8.00 -0.43
C ALA A 73 -26.26 8.99 0.72
N SER A 74 -24.98 9.23 1.06
CA SER A 74 -24.59 10.17 2.10
C SER A 74 -24.86 11.64 1.74
N GLY A 75 -24.90 11.97 0.45
CA GLY A 75 -25.02 13.34 -0.05
C GLY A 75 -23.80 14.23 0.24
N LEU A 76 -22.69 13.67 0.73
CA LEU A 76 -21.49 14.43 1.03
C LEU A 76 -20.84 14.96 -0.26
N PRO A 77 -20.36 16.21 -0.29
CA PRO A 77 -19.61 16.73 -1.44
C PRO A 77 -18.30 15.97 -1.62
N TYR A 78 -18.01 15.53 -2.84
CA TYR A 78 -16.77 14.82 -3.15
C TYR A 78 -16.24 15.14 -4.56
N ASN A 79 -14.94 14.95 -4.72
CA ASN A 79 -14.27 14.94 -6.02
C ASN A 79 -13.67 13.55 -6.26
N THR A 80 -13.62 13.10 -7.50
CA THR A 80 -12.96 11.85 -7.88
C THR A 80 -12.10 12.04 -9.12
N ASN A 81 -11.11 11.17 -9.31
CA ASN A 81 -10.26 11.20 -10.49
C ASN A 81 -10.94 10.47 -11.69
N LYS A 82 -10.25 10.46 -12.84
CA LYS A 82 -10.78 9.84 -14.08
C LYS A 82 -11.02 8.32 -13.94
N ASN A 83 -10.16 7.64 -13.19
CA ASN A 83 -10.23 6.19 -13.02
C ASN A 83 -11.27 5.77 -11.96
N ARG A 84 -11.80 6.73 -11.19
CA ARG A 84 -12.73 6.50 -10.08
C ARG A 84 -12.19 5.52 -9.03
N ASP A 85 -10.90 5.60 -8.76
CA ASP A 85 -10.20 4.82 -7.73
C ASP A 85 -9.78 5.70 -6.54
N GLN A 86 -9.96 7.02 -6.64
CA GLN A 86 -9.67 7.98 -5.57
C GLN A 86 -10.85 8.94 -5.38
N PHE A 87 -11.33 9.04 -4.14
CA PHE A 87 -12.47 9.89 -3.77
C PHE A 87 -12.08 10.82 -2.63
N PHE A 88 -11.98 12.11 -2.91
CA PHE A 88 -11.79 13.14 -1.90
C PHE A 88 -13.14 13.67 -1.43
N VAL A 89 -13.55 13.25 -0.24
CA VAL A 89 -14.79 13.64 0.42
C VAL A 89 -14.52 14.85 1.31
N GLN A 90 -15.23 15.94 1.07
CA GLN A 90 -15.04 17.18 1.81
C GLN A 90 -15.65 17.07 3.21
N ALA A 91 -14.95 17.62 4.20
CA ALA A 91 -15.45 17.68 5.56
C ALA A 91 -16.04 19.05 5.86
N SER A 92 -17.29 19.07 6.34
CA SER A 92 -17.85 20.21 7.05
C SER A 92 -17.84 19.89 8.54
N ASP A 93 -17.50 20.87 9.38
CA ASP A 93 -17.54 20.76 10.85
C ASP A 93 -16.62 19.68 11.45
N LYS A 94 -15.46 19.46 10.83
CA LYS A 94 -14.40 18.56 11.32
C LYS A 94 -13.07 19.29 11.48
N PRO A 95 -12.15 18.81 12.33
CA PRO A 95 -10.80 19.40 12.48
C PRO A 95 -9.91 19.21 11.23
N TYR A 96 -10.35 18.40 10.27
CA TYR A 96 -9.72 18.16 8.97
C TYR A 96 -10.59 18.74 7.84
N ARG A 97 -9.99 19.02 6.67
CA ARG A 97 -10.68 19.57 5.49
C ARG A 97 -11.33 18.52 4.60
N GLY A 98 -10.91 17.26 4.71
CA GLY A 98 -11.49 16.16 3.94
C GLY A 98 -10.68 14.88 4.04
N VAL A 99 -11.23 13.83 3.46
CA VAL A 99 -10.67 12.48 3.47
C VAL A 99 -10.60 11.95 2.05
N MET A 100 -9.44 11.43 1.66
CA MET A 100 -9.27 10.67 0.43
C MET A 100 -9.40 9.17 0.73
N TYR A 101 -10.26 8.50 -0.02
CA TYR A 101 -10.39 7.05 -0.04
C TYR A 101 -9.78 6.52 -1.34
N THR A 102 -8.77 5.66 -1.23
CA THR A 102 -8.02 5.11 -2.37
C THR A 102 -8.25 3.60 -2.48
N PHE A 103 -8.77 3.19 -3.64
CA PHE A 103 -9.07 1.82 -4.00
C PHE A 103 -7.95 1.25 -4.86
N LEU A 104 -7.49 0.04 -4.56
CA LEU A 104 -6.36 -0.57 -5.25
C LEU A 104 -6.87 -1.50 -6.36
N GLU A 105 -6.50 -1.22 -7.61
CA GLU A 105 -6.93 -2.05 -8.76
C GLU A 105 -6.44 -3.50 -8.64
N GLY A 106 -5.22 -3.70 -8.15
CA GLY A 106 -4.59 -5.02 -7.98
C GLY A 106 -5.24 -5.93 -6.93
N THR A 107 -6.22 -5.43 -6.18
CA THR A 107 -6.90 -6.17 -5.11
C THR A 107 -8.40 -6.33 -5.37
N GLY A 108 -8.84 -6.18 -6.62
CA GLY A 108 -10.26 -6.22 -6.97
C GLY A 108 -11.01 -4.90 -6.72
N HIS A 109 -10.31 -3.77 -6.78
CA HIS A 109 -10.85 -2.44 -6.49
C HIS A 109 -11.42 -2.34 -5.07
N GLU A 110 -10.61 -2.77 -4.10
CA GLU A 110 -10.94 -2.70 -2.68
C GLU A 110 -10.24 -1.50 -2.01
N LEU A 111 -10.84 -0.96 -0.93
CA LEU A 111 -10.25 0.14 -0.17
C LEU A 111 -8.94 -0.32 0.48
N GLY A 112 -7.82 0.28 0.07
CA GLY A 112 -6.47 -0.06 0.57
C GLY A 112 -5.79 1.07 1.34
N GLN A 113 -6.20 2.33 1.11
CA GLN A 113 -5.64 3.48 1.82
C GLN A 113 -6.71 4.55 2.07
N VAL A 114 -6.63 5.15 3.25
CA VAL A 114 -7.37 6.34 3.65
C VAL A 114 -6.36 7.44 3.99
N THR A 115 -6.60 8.66 3.53
CA THR A 115 -5.75 9.81 3.83
C THR A 115 -6.60 10.98 4.30
N ILE A 116 -6.36 11.43 5.53
CA ILE A 116 -7.05 12.55 6.15
C ILE A 116 -6.21 13.80 5.92
N TYR A 117 -6.82 14.84 5.36
CA TYR A 117 -6.16 16.10 5.03
C TYR A 117 -6.57 17.18 6.03
N PHE A 118 -5.59 17.86 6.62
CA PHE A 118 -5.79 18.95 7.57
C PHE A 118 -5.50 20.30 6.93
N TYR A 119 -5.84 21.38 7.64
CA TYR A 119 -5.56 22.75 7.22
C TYR A 119 -4.09 23.14 7.42
N ASN A 120 -3.40 22.48 8.35
CA ASN A 120 -1.99 22.67 8.64
C ASN A 120 -1.40 21.41 9.29
N GLU A 121 -0.08 21.37 9.42
CA GLU A 121 0.66 20.25 9.99
C GLU A 121 0.40 20.07 11.50
N GLU A 122 0.25 21.17 12.25
CA GLU A 122 0.01 21.12 13.70
C GLU A 122 -1.30 20.39 14.03
N ALA A 123 -2.36 20.67 13.28
CA ALA A 123 -3.65 19.99 13.41
C ALA A 123 -3.56 18.49 13.07
N ALA A 124 -2.81 18.13 12.01
CA ALA A 124 -2.59 16.73 11.65
C ALA A 124 -1.83 15.98 12.76
N ARG A 125 -0.81 16.62 13.34
CA ARG A 125 -0.02 16.08 14.44
C ARG A 125 -0.86 15.88 15.70
N ALA A 126 -1.64 16.87 16.09
CA ALA A 126 -2.53 16.79 17.25
C ALA A 126 -3.56 15.65 17.09
N TYR A 127 -4.19 15.54 15.92
CA TYR A 127 -5.11 14.45 15.62
C TYR A 127 -4.43 13.08 15.71
N TYR A 128 -3.24 12.94 15.10
CA TYR A 128 -2.49 11.68 15.15
C TYR A 128 -2.15 11.27 16.59
N ALA A 129 -1.77 12.23 17.43
CA ALA A 129 -1.44 12.04 18.84
C ALA A 129 -2.61 11.47 19.63
N GLU A 130 -3.76 12.12 19.48
CA GLU A 130 -4.97 11.83 20.22
C GLU A 130 -5.56 10.48 19.82
N GLN A 131 -5.71 10.25 18.50
CA GLN A 131 -6.42 9.08 17.99
C GLN A 131 -5.59 7.80 18.09
N PHE A 132 -4.30 7.88 17.76
CA PHE A 132 -3.46 6.68 17.65
C PHE A 132 -2.55 6.46 18.87
N LYS A 133 -2.60 7.34 19.88
CA LYS A 133 -1.83 7.25 21.14
C LYS A 133 -0.36 6.87 20.87
N GLY A 134 0.23 7.46 19.84
CA GLY A 134 1.58 7.14 19.39
C GLY A 134 2.64 7.93 20.16
N ASN A 135 3.79 7.30 20.40
CA ASN A 135 5.00 8.03 20.79
C ASN A 135 5.48 8.81 19.57
N PHE A 136 5.50 10.14 19.67
CA PHE A 136 6.18 10.97 18.68
C PHE A 136 7.68 10.85 18.92
N ASP A 137 8.40 10.30 17.95
CA ASP A 137 9.83 10.62 17.86
C ASP A 137 9.96 11.91 17.07
N GLU A 138 10.12 13.03 17.79
CA GLU A 138 10.27 14.37 17.21
C GLU A 138 11.48 14.47 16.25
N LYS A 139 12.36 13.47 16.20
CA LYS A 139 13.61 13.49 15.44
C LYS A 139 13.55 12.82 14.06
N SER A 140 12.44 12.20 13.67
CA SER A 140 12.38 11.48 12.39
C SER A 140 11.19 11.90 11.54
N GLU A 141 11.48 12.36 10.33
CA GLU A 141 10.50 12.75 9.30
C GLU A 141 9.60 11.58 8.84
N TRP A 142 10.00 10.33 9.17
CA TRP A 142 9.37 9.08 8.73
C TRP A 142 8.99 8.15 9.90
N SER A 143 9.17 8.58 11.15
CA SER A 143 9.04 7.74 12.37
C SER A 143 7.62 7.44 12.81
N PHE A 144 6.62 7.96 12.10
CA PHE A 144 5.23 7.86 12.56
C PHE A 144 4.54 6.59 12.11
N VAL A 145 5.25 5.57 11.61
CA VAL A 145 4.63 4.32 11.19
C VAL A 145 4.28 3.48 12.42
N LYS A 146 3.00 3.47 12.81
CA LYS A 146 2.49 2.55 13.81
C LYS A 146 1.77 1.39 13.13
N SER A 147 2.24 0.17 13.39
CA SER A 147 1.42 -1.02 13.10
C SER A 147 0.30 -1.09 14.13
N ILE A 148 -0.94 -1.26 13.67
CA ILE A 148 -2.04 -1.55 14.58
C ILE A 148 -2.08 -3.06 14.81
N GLU A 149 -1.92 -3.47 16.06
CA GLU A 149 -1.94 -4.88 16.46
C GLU A 149 -3.37 -5.42 16.53
N GLY A 150 -3.54 -6.74 16.37
CA GLY A 150 -4.84 -7.40 16.48
C GLY A 150 -5.76 -7.29 15.25
N LEU A 151 -5.29 -6.67 14.16
CA LEU A 151 -6.04 -6.55 12.91
C LEU A 151 -5.75 -7.71 11.95
N PRO A 152 -6.73 -8.13 11.12
CA PRO A 152 -6.59 -9.26 10.21
C PRO A 152 -5.56 -9.02 9.09
N THR A 153 -5.29 -7.77 8.75
CA THR A 153 -4.19 -7.38 7.85
C THR A 153 -3.24 -6.42 8.53
N ARG A 154 -1.93 -6.52 8.23
CA ARG A 154 -0.93 -5.55 8.68
C ARG A 154 -1.38 -4.16 8.24
N THR A 155 -1.63 -3.29 9.22
CA THR A 155 -2.16 -1.94 8.98
C THR A 155 -1.21 -0.95 9.58
N MET A 156 -0.79 0.03 8.78
CA MET A 156 0.07 1.12 9.20
C MET A 156 -0.72 2.41 9.22
N VAL A 157 -0.47 3.22 10.24
CA VAL A 157 -0.85 4.64 10.27
C VAL A 157 0.42 5.46 10.36
N TRP A 158 0.47 6.61 9.67
CA TRP A 158 1.55 7.60 9.84
C TRP A 158 1.08 9.02 9.54
N GLN A 159 1.79 10.02 10.06
CA GLN A 159 1.58 11.43 9.77
C GLN A 159 2.73 11.96 8.90
N PHE A 160 2.42 12.79 7.90
CA PHE A 160 3.41 13.52 7.10
C PHE A 160 2.83 14.84 6.59
N LYS A 161 3.42 15.96 7.02
CA LYS A 161 2.91 17.33 6.81
C LYS A 161 1.43 17.45 7.24
N GLU A 162 0.58 18.11 6.47
CA GLU A 162 -0.84 18.28 6.74
C GLU A 162 -1.70 17.01 6.54
N ARG A 163 -1.11 15.82 6.55
CA ARG A 163 -1.79 14.56 6.23
C ARG A 163 -1.56 13.46 7.26
N VAL A 164 -2.60 12.69 7.53
CA VAL A 164 -2.54 11.42 8.26
C VAL A 164 -2.97 10.31 7.31
N PHE A 165 -2.19 9.24 7.23
CA PHE A 165 -2.38 8.12 6.33
C PHE A 165 -2.71 6.89 7.15
N LEU A 166 -3.69 6.11 6.68
CA LEU A 166 -4.01 4.79 7.17
C LEU A 166 -3.98 3.85 5.96
N ALA A 167 -3.18 2.80 6.00
CA ALA A 167 -3.10 1.84 4.90
C ALA A 167 -3.05 0.41 5.43
N ALA A 168 -3.74 -0.49 4.74
CA ALA A 168 -3.66 -1.93 4.98
C ALA A 168 -2.82 -2.60 3.91
N ASN A 169 -1.96 -3.52 4.32
CA ASN A 169 -1.23 -4.39 3.41
C ASN A 169 -2.18 -5.51 2.96
N LEU A 170 -2.88 -5.29 1.86
CA LEU A 170 -3.86 -6.21 1.30
C LEU A 170 -3.15 -7.36 0.54
N PRO A 171 -3.73 -8.57 0.50
CA PRO A 171 -3.22 -9.65 -0.34
C PRO A 171 -3.05 -9.20 -1.79
N GLY A 172 -1.87 -9.46 -2.37
CA GLY A 172 -1.53 -9.02 -3.73
C GLY A 172 -0.97 -7.59 -3.83
N SER A 173 -0.98 -6.82 -2.75
CA SER A 173 -0.24 -5.55 -2.65
C SER A 173 1.16 -5.78 -2.05
N ASN A 174 2.19 -5.21 -2.69
CA ASN A 174 3.54 -5.18 -2.14
C ASN A 174 3.83 -3.76 -1.70
N TRP A 175 4.08 -3.55 -0.41
CA TRP A 175 4.66 -2.31 0.05
C TRP A 175 6.15 -2.30 -0.30
N SER A 176 6.57 -1.36 -1.17
CA SER A 176 7.99 -1.12 -1.41
C SER A 176 8.56 -0.36 -0.22
N GLY A 177 9.04 -1.08 0.79
CA GLY A 177 9.70 -0.48 1.96
C GLY A 177 10.10 -1.52 2.99
N SER A 178 11.41 -1.65 3.22
CA SER A 178 11.94 -2.14 4.49
C SER A 178 11.79 -1.00 5.49
N PHE A 179 10.83 -1.11 6.40
CA PHE A 179 10.64 -0.22 7.55
C PHE A 179 11.21 -0.90 8.79
#